data_AF-A9NV65-F1
#
_entry.id   AF-A9NV65-F1
#
_cell.length_a   1.000
_cell.length_b   1.000
_cell.length_c   1.000
_cell.angle_alpha   90.00
_cell.angle_beta   90.00
_cell.angle_gamma   90.00
#
_symmetry.space_group_name_H-M   'P 1'
#
loop_
_entity.id
_entity.type
_entity.pdbx_description
1 polymer ?
#
loop_
_entity_poly.entity_id
_entity_poly.type
_entity_poly.pdbx_seq_one_letter_code
_entity_poly.pdbx_strand_id
1 'polypeptide(L)'
;MSALVCGKRSLFEDLHTPPPISKRLRCSGSNSPIRFSANSPTRSPTATDIHHQNQSTEIHHLSQLRGLFPDMDEQHLEAVLESCGNDLASAIKSLNELRLGRERDSIPCKSTAYSIIASHVDQTTEVNTDIGLPVEDRVANDQVGGAAAAIPVNGSDWVELLLQEMQNASNMDDARVRASRALEALEKAIVSRTGSMAENLQKENVVLRQQVEGLSRDNSILKRAVAIQHERQKEHDERGNELQNLKQLLSQYQEQLRTLQVNNYALTLHLRQAQESTSIPGRFHPDVF
;
A
#
# COMPACT_ATOMS: atom_id res chain seq x y z
N MET A 1 36.98 -16.94 42.94
CA MET A 1 37.59 -15.94 42.04
C MET A 1 36.67 -14.72 42.04
N SER A 2 37.22 -13.51 42.07
CA SER A 2 36.49 -12.29 42.48
C SER A 2 36.46 -11.23 41.38
N ALA A 3 35.30 -10.57 41.20
CA ALA A 3 35.08 -9.30 40.48
C ALA A 3 33.56 -8.98 40.54
N LEU A 4 33.05 -7.76 40.74
CA LEU A 4 33.61 -6.43 41.06
C LEU A 4 32.54 -5.63 41.86
N VAL A 5 32.97 -4.66 42.67
CA VAL A 5 32.10 -3.71 43.40
C VAL A 5 32.58 -2.28 43.17
N CYS A 6 31.73 -1.39 42.62
CA CYS A 6 31.76 0.08 42.72
C CYS A 6 30.55 0.67 41.93
N GLY A 7 29.89 1.78 42.27
CA GLY A 7 29.96 2.67 43.43
C GLY A 7 28.93 3.82 43.37
N LYS A 8 28.50 4.29 44.56
CA LYS A 8 28.19 5.67 45.05
C LYS A 8 28.26 6.87 44.05
N ARG A 9 27.63 8.05 44.26
CA ARG A 9 26.51 8.61 45.09
C ARG A 9 26.37 10.12 44.73
N SER A 10 25.17 10.70 44.80
CA SER A 10 24.88 12.14 44.98
C SER A 10 23.43 12.22 45.52
N LEU A 11 23.02 12.84 46.65
CA LEU A 11 23.46 14.00 47.45
C LEU A 11 23.40 15.31 46.65
N PHE A 12 22.69 16.38 47.01
CA PHE A 12 21.69 16.70 48.08
C PHE A 12 20.66 17.66 47.39
N GLU A 13 19.45 17.94 47.88
CA GLU A 13 19.16 18.94 48.94
C GLU A 13 17.65 18.87 49.26
N ASP A 14 17.29 18.86 50.55
CA ASP A 14 15.90 18.84 51.04
C ASP A 14 15.44 20.27 51.40
N LEU A 15 14.29 20.72 50.90
CA LEU A 15 13.64 21.95 51.39
C LEU A 15 12.15 21.72 51.66
N HIS A 16 11.82 21.68 52.96
CA HIS A 16 10.48 21.45 53.47
C HIS A 16 9.52 22.63 53.21
N THR A 17 8.35 22.38 52.62
CA THR A 17 7.07 23.04 53.01
C THR A 17 5.85 22.35 52.36
N PRO A 18 4.70 22.19 53.05
CA PRO A 18 3.52 21.49 52.52
C PRO A 18 2.41 22.44 52.01
N PRO A 19 1.59 22.03 51.02
CA PRO A 19 0.31 22.66 50.71
C PRO A 19 -0.92 21.86 51.23
N PRO A 20 -2.11 22.49 51.37
CA PRO A 20 -3.16 22.02 52.27
C PRO A 20 -4.33 21.21 51.65
N ILE A 21 -5.12 20.62 52.55
CA ILE A 21 -6.35 19.84 52.33
C ILE A 21 -7.52 20.73 51.87
N SER A 22 -8.29 20.37 50.82
CA SER A 22 -9.80 20.40 50.83
C SER A 22 -10.57 20.32 49.48
N LYS A 23 -11.69 19.56 49.52
CA LYS A 23 -13.02 19.80 48.89
C LYS A 23 -13.32 19.41 47.41
N ARG A 24 -13.77 18.16 47.25
CA ARG A 24 -15.13 17.69 46.88
C ARG A 24 -15.88 18.27 45.64
N LEU A 25 -16.38 17.34 44.81
CA LEU A 25 -17.21 17.53 43.60
C LEU A 25 -18.56 18.25 43.80
N ARG A 26 -19.07 18.85 42.70
CA ARG A 26 -20.50 18.82 42.30
C ARG A 26 -20.66 18.75 40.77
N CYS A 27 -21.71 18.08 40.30
CA CYS A 27 -22.13 18.00 38.90
C CYS A 27 -23.60 18.48 38.74
N SER A 28 -23.93 19.13 37.62
CA SER A 28 -25.25 19.40 36.94
C SER A 28 -25.02 20.63 36.03
N GLY A 29 -25.32 20.73 34.72
CA GLY A 29 -26.56 20.45 33.96
C GLY A 29 -27.26 21.80 33.65
N SER A 30 -27.76 22.16 32.45
CA SER A 30 -27.94 21.49 31.14
C SER A 30 -28.23 22.56 30.04
N ASN A 31 -27.98 22.26 28.73
CA ASN A 31 -28.92 22.50 27.59
C ASN A 31 -28.29 22.37 26.17
N SER A 32 -28.57 21.24 25.51
CA SER A 32 -29.14 21.03 24.14
C SER A 32 -28.78 21.91 22.91
N PRO A 33 -28.92 21.40 21.66
CA PRO A 33 -28.79 20.02 21.18
C PRO A 33 -28.01 19.86 19.85
N ILE A 34 -27.33 18.72 19.63
CA ILE A 34 -26.93 18.27 18.28
C ILE A 34 -27.70 17.00 17.95
N ARG A 35 -28.41 16.98 16.82
CA ARG A 35 -29.13 15.79 16.33
C ARG A 35 -28.13 14.82 15.69
N PHE A 36 -27.81 13.75 16.40
CA PHE A 36 -27.33 12.52 15.78
C PHE A 36 -28.48 11.51 15.73
N SER A 37 -28.77 10.99 14.54
CA SER A 37 -29.77 9.95 14.34
C SER A 37 -29.33 8.67 15.06
N ALA A 38 -30.24 8.10 15.86
CA ALA A 38 -29.96 6.89 16.62
C ALA A 38 -29.88 5.64 15.72
N ASN A 39 -29.14 4.64 16.19
CA ASN A 39 -28.96 3.34 15.57
C ASN A 39 -30.31 2.65 15.25
N SER A 40 -30.41 2.09 14.03
CA SER A 40 -31.35 1.01 13.76
C SER A 40 -30.82 -0.31 14.35
N PRO A 41 -31.66 -1.14 15.00
CA PRO A 41 -31.24 -2.46 15.43
C PRO A 41 -31.08 -3.42 14.24
N THR A 42 -30.27 -4.46 14.42
CA THR A 42 -30.03 -5.54 13.46
C THR A 42 -31.32 -6.21 13.01
N ARG A 43 -31.75 -5.92 11.78
CA ARG A 43 -32.78 -6.65 11.04
C ARG A 43 -32.12 -7.35 9.85
N SER A 44 -32.38 -8.64 9.72
CA SER A 44 -31.93 -9.44 8.58
C SER A 44 -32.45 -8.85 7.25
N PRO A 45 -31.65 -8.88 6.17
CA PRO A 45 -32.01 -8.24 4.92
C PRO A 45 -33.24 -8.92 4.31
N THR A 46 -34.31 -8.14 4.15
CA THR A 46 -35.46 -8.54 3.34
C THR A 46 -35.12 -8.36 1.85
N ALA A 47 -35.62 -9.25 0.99
CA ALA A 47 -35.21 -9.37 -0.42
C ALA A 47 -35.35 -8.09 -1.27
N THR A 48 -36.06 -7.07 -0.79
CA THR A 48 -36.24 -5.76 -1.42
C THR A 48 -35.06 -4.81 -1.29
N ASP A 49 -34.25 -4.93 -0.23
CA ASP A 49 -33.11 -4.02 0.02
C ASP A 49 -31.88 -4.36 -0.84
N ILE A 50 -31.73 -5.64 -1.20
CA ILE A 50 -30.67 -6.13 -2.11
C ILE A 50 -30.82 -5.49 -3.51
N HIS A 51 -32.07 -5.27 -3.95
CA HIS A 51 -32.37 -4.78 -5.29
C HIS A 51 -31.98 -3.29 -5.51
N HIS A 52 -32.09 -2.45 -4.48
CA HIS A 52 -31.70 -1.03 -4.57
C HIS A 52 -30.18 -0.81 -4.52
N GLN A 53 -29.43 -1.70 -3.84
CA GLN A 53 -27.96 -1.67 -3.89
C GLN A 53 -27.44 -2.18 -5.24
N ASN A 54 -28.06 -3.19 -5.86
CA ASN A 54 -27.67 -3.66 -7.19
C ASN A 54 -27.89 -2.60 -8.29
N GLN A 55 -29.07 -1.95 -8.34
CA GLN A 55 -29.32 -0.95 -9.39
C GLN A 55 -28.36 0.24 -9.34
N SER A 56 -27.92 0.64 -8.14
CA SER A 56 -26.97 1.75 -7.99
C SER A 56 -25.52 1.37 -8.37
N THR A 57 -25.10 0.11 -8.18
CA THR A 57 -23.80 -0.37 -8.67
C THR A 57 -23.81 -0.65 -10.17
N GLU A 58 -24.90 -1.21 -10.71
CA GLU A 58 -25.12 -1.41 -12.16
C GLU A 58 -24.99 -0.10 -12.94
N ILE A 59 -25.73 0.95 -12.55
CA ILE A 59 -25.66 2.28 -13.20
C ILE A 59 -24.23 2.84 -13.15
N HIS A 60 -23.53 2.71 -12.03
CA HIS A 60 -22.15 3.18 -11.91
C HIS A 60 -21.20 2.38 -12.82
N HIS A 61 -21.30 1.06 -12.84
CA HIS A 61 -20.47 0.19 -13.68
C HIS A 61 -20.73 0.44 -15.18
N LEU A 62 -21.98 0.63 -15.62
CA LEU A 62 -22.31 1.00 -17.00
C LEU A 62 -21.71 2.35 -17.39
N SER A 63 -21.81 3.36 -16.52
CA SER A 63 -21.21 4.68 -16.76
C SER A 63 -19.68 4.61 -16.94
N GLN A 64 -19.03 3.71 -16.19
CA GLN A 64 -17.59 3.49 -16.25
C GLN A 64 -17.18 2.69 -17.49
N LEU A 65 -17.94 1.66 -17.87
CA LEU A 65 -17.73 0.90 -19.11
C LEU A 65 -17.89 1.78 -20.34
N ARG A 66 -18.91 2.67 -20.37
CA ARG A 66 -19.11 3.65 -21.44
C ARG A 66 -17.95 4.62 -21.60
N GLY A 67 -17.30 5.00 -20.49
CA GLY A 67 -16.09 5.83 -20.51
C GLY A 67 -14.85 5.11 -21.07
N LEU A 68 -14.75 3.79 -20.86
CA LEU A 68 -13.65 2.95 -21.36
C LEU A 68 -13.86 2.48 -22.81
N PHE A 69 -15.11 2.38 -23.26
CA PHE A 69 -15.47 1.87 -24.58
C PHE A 69 -16.48 2.80 -25.31
N PRO A 70 -16.08 4.01 -25.74
CA PRO A 70 -16.99 5.00 -26.34
C PRO A 70 -17.61 4.59 -27.69
N ASP A 71 -17.07 3.54 -28.30
CA ASP A 71 -17.40 3.01 -29.64
C ASP A 71 -18.21 1.70 -29.55
N MET A 72 -18.86 1.43 -28.41
CA MET A 72 -19.72 0.27 -28.19
C MET A 72 -21.12 0.71 -27.74
N ASP A 73 -22.15 0.05 -28.28
CA ASP A 73 -23.54 0.39 -27.95
C ASP A 73 -23.86 0.08 -26.48
N GLU A 74 -24.67 0.95 -25.87
CA GLU A 74 -25.05 0.89 -24.46
C GLU A 74 -25.75 -0.45 -24.09
N GLN A 75 -26.61 -0.97 -24.98
CA GLN A 75 -27.27 -2.27 -24.83
C GLN A 75 -26.29 -3.47 -24.84
N HIS A 76 -25.18 -3.37 -25.57
CA HIS A 76 -24.16 -4.41 -25.59
C HIS A 76 -23.28 -4.37 -24.32
N LEU A 77 -23.03 -3.18 -23.77
CA LEU A 77 -22.35 -3.02 -22.48
C LEU A 77 -23.20 -3.57 -21.33
N GLU A 78 -24.52 -3.34 -21.37
CA GLU A 78 -25.50 -3.86 -20.41
C GLU A 78 -25.58 -5.40 -20.44
N ALA A 79 -25.75 -6.00 -21.62
CA ALA A 79 -25.76 -7.46 -21.77
C ALA A 79 -24.47 -8.14 -21.32
N VAL A 80 -23.30 -7.53 -21.57
CA VAL A 80 -22.02 -8.07 -21.09
C VAL A 80 -21.88 -7.92 -19.57
N LEU A 81 -22.30 -6.79 -18.99
CA LEU A 81 -22.26 -6.59 -17.54
C LEU A 81 -23.18 -7.58 -16.80
N GLU A 82 -24.40 -7.80 -17.30
CA GLU A 82 -25.36 -8.77 -16.77
C GLU A 82 -24.81 -10.20 -16.86
N SER A 83 -24.26 -10.60 -18.02
CA SER A 83 -23.64 -11.93 -18.17
C SER A 83 -22.38 -12.14 -17.32
N CYS A 84 -21.70 -11.05 -16.93
CA CYS A 84 -20.57 -11.05 -16.00
C CYS A 84 -20.99 -10.95 -14.52
N GLY A 85 -22.29 -11.03 -14.20
CA GLY A 85 -22.79 -10.97 -12.82
C GLY A 85 -22.52 -9.63 -12.14
N ASN A 86 -22.61 -8.54 -12.88
CA ASN A 86 -22.32 -7.16 -12.45
C ASN A 86 -20.86 -6.89 -12.03
N ASP A 87 -19.92 -7.82 -12.24
CA ASP A 87 -18.50 -7.58 -12.03
C ASP A 87 -17.89 -6.76 -13.18
N LEU A 88 -17.49 -5.53 -12.86
CA LEU A 88 -16.80 -4.63 -13.76
C LEU A 88 -15.48 -5.20 -14.32
N ALA A 89 -14.72 -5.97 -13.52
CA ALA A 89 -13.44 -6.50 -13.95
C ALA A 89 -13.60 -7.59 -15.02
N SER A 90 -14.53 -8.51 -14.80
CA SER A 90 -14.93 -9.54 -15.78
C SER A 90 -15.52 -8.91 -17.05
N ALA A 91 -16.39 -7.89 -16.92
CA ALA A 91 -16.97 -7.20 -18.07
C ALA A 91 -15.91 -6.48 -18.93
N ILE A 92 -14.97 -5.74 -18.31
CA ILE A 92 -13.84 -5.11 -19.02
C ILE A 92 -12.99 -6.17 -19.74
N LYS A 93 -12.75 -7.33 -19.11
CA LYS A 93 -11.98 -8.42 -19.73
C LYS A 93 -12.70 -8.98 -20.96
N SER A 94 -13.99 -9.30 -20.83
CA SER A 94 -14.81 -9.84 -21.93
C SER A 94 -14.91 -8.87 -23.12
N LEU A 95 -15.13 -7.57 -22.87
CA LEU A 95 -15.18 -6.55 -23.92
C LEU A 95 -13.85 -6.39 -24.66
N ASN A 96 -12.72 -6.49 -23.94
CA ASN A 96 -11.40 -6.50 -24.59
C ASN A 96 -11.15 -7.78 -25.40
N GLU A 97 -11.55 -8.95 -24.90
CA GLU A 97 -11.48 -10.21 -25.65
C GLU A 97 -12.33 -10.17 -26.93
N LEU A 98 -13.51 -9.53 -26.90
CA LEU A 98 -14.36 -9.30 -28.07
C LEU A 98 -13.74 -8.33 -29.08
N ARG A 99 -13.12 -7.23 -28.64
CA ARG A 99 -12.37 -6.32 -29.53
C ARG A 99 -11.20 -7.05 -30.23
N LEU A 100 -10.40 -7.77 -29.46
CA LEU A 100 -9.27 -8.56 -29.97
C LEU A 100 -9.72 -9.75 -30.85
N GLY A 101 -10.93 -10.29 -30.63
CA GLY A 101 -11.55 -11.29 -31.50
C GLY A 101 -11.95 -10.71 -32.84
N ARG A 102 -12.66 -9.57 -32.84
CA ARG A 102 -13.12 -8.88 -34.06
C ARG A 102 -11.96 -8.39 -34.94
N GLU A 103 -10.81 -8.10 -34.34
CA GLU A 103 -9.58 -7.74 -35.05
C GLU A 103 -8.95 -8.95 -35.77
N ARG A 104 -9.06 -10.17 -35.20
CA ARG A 104 -8.59 -11.42 -35.86
C ARG A 104 -9.44 -11.83 -37.06
N ASP A 105 -10.76 -11.64 -37.00
CA ASP A 105 -11.67 -11.98 -38.10
C ASP A 105 -11.49 -11.08 -39.35
N SER A 106 -10.71 -9.99 -39.24
CA SER A 106 -10.40 -9.08 -40.35
C SER A 106 -9.11 -9.41 -41.12
N ILE A 107 -8.34 -10.45 -40.71
CA ILE A 107 -7.02 -10.75 -41.28
C ILE A 107 -7.06 -12.03 -42.13
N PRO A 108 -7.00 -11.93 -43.47
CA PRO A 108 -6.75 -13.07 -44.34
C PRO A 108 -5.39 -13.71 -44.03
N CYS A 109 -5.42 -14.91 -43.46
CA CYS A 109 -4.23 -15.64 -43.05
C CYS A 109 -3.30 -15.93 -44.25
N LYS A 110 -2.04 -15.47 -44.16
CA LYS A 110 -0.90 -16.08 -44.85
C LYS A 110 0.13 -16.52 -43.83
N SER A 111 0.01 -17.79 -43.43
CA SER A 111 0.99 -18.48 -42.61
C SER A 111 2.34 -18.58 -43.33
N THR A 112 3.40 -18.10 -42.67
CA THR A 112 4.75 -18.65 -42.82
C THR A 112 5.35 -18.76 -41.42
N ALA A 113 5.42 -19.98 -40.90
CA ALA A 113 6.19 -20.27 -39.71
C ALA A 113 7.68 -20.30 -40.05
N TYR A 114 8.51 -19.63 -39.26
CA TYR A 114 9.89 -20.03 -39.03
C TYR A 114 10.26 -19.85 -37.56
N SER A 115 10.82 -20.91 -37.00
CA SER A 115 11.36 -20.99 -35.63
C SER A 115 12.89 -21.04 -35.69
N ILE A 116 13.53 -21.16 -34.52
CA ILE A 116 14.98 -21.42 -34.30
C ILE A 116 15.88 -20.22 -34.77
N ILE A 117 17.00 -19.83 -34.14
CA ILE A 117 17.92 -20.48 -33.18
C ILE A 117 18.39 -19.49 -32.11
N ALA A 118 18.57 -19.97 -30.87
CA ALA A 118 19.38 -19.32 -29.84
C ALA A 118 20.79 -19.93 -29.80
N SER A 119 21.84 -19.10 -29.69
CA SER A 119 23.21 -19.58 -29.50
C SER A 119 24.05 -18.59 -28.70
N HIS A 120 24.57 -19.04 -27.57
CA HIS A 120 25.59 -18.32 -26.79
C HIS A 120 26.97 -18.47 -27.44
N VAL A 121 27.92 -17.59 -27.08
CA VAL A 121 29.31 -17.98 -26.80
C VAL A 121 29.93 -16.96 -25.85
N ASP A 122 30.83 -17.43 -25.00
CA ASP A 122 31.40 -16.76 -23.84
C ASP A 122 32.91 -16.46 -24.04
N GLN A 123 33.53 -15.81 -23.05
CA GLN A 123 34.97 -15.85 -22.71
C GLN A 123 36.06 -14.95 -23.38
N THR A 124 36.44 -13.92 -22.61
CA THR A 124 37.78 -13.64 -22.01
C THR A 124 39.10 -13.75 -22.80
N THR A 125 39.91 -12.68 -22.79
CA THR A 125 41.31 -12.54 -22.25
C THR A 125 41.88 -11.18 -22.72
N GLU A 126 42.27 -10.23 -21.85
CA GLU A 126 43.56 -10.06 -21.15
C GLU A 126 44.84 -9.98 -22.04
N VAL A 127 45.56 -8.84 -21.97
CA VAL A 127 47.04 -8.71 -21.76
C VAL A 127 47.46 -7.22 -21.69
N ASN A 128 48.41 -6.90 -20.79
CA ASN A 128 49.03 -5.58 -20.56
C ASN A 128 50.30 -5.33 -21.40
N THR A 129 50.62 -4.06 -21.70
CA THR A 129 51.87 -3.28 -21.37
C THR A 129 51.83 -1.95 -22.16
N ASP A 130 51.96 -0.76 -21.55
CA ASP A 130 53.11 -0.10 -20.90
C ASP A 130 54.10 0.59 -21.88
N ILE A 131 54.76 1.66 -21.39
CA ILE A 131 55.87 2.45 -21.95
C ILE A 131 55.51 3.58 -22.95
N GLY A 132 55.41 4.80 -22.40
CA GLY A 132 56.46 5.81 -22.61
C GLY A 132 56.38 6.84 -23.75
N LEU A 133 55.98 8.07 -23.37
CA LEU A 133 56.28 9.36 -24.01
C LEU A 133 55.70 9.65 -25.42
N PRO A 134 55.35 10.93 -25.65
CA PRO A 134 56.17 11.66 -26.63
C PRO A 134 56.64 13.04 -26.11
N VAL A 135 57.83 13.43 -26.59
CA VAL A 135 58.37 14.79 -26.46
C VAL A 135 57.63 15.73 -27.41
N GLU A 136 57.50 16.99 -27.01
CA GLU A 136 56.92 18.06 -27.82
C GLU A 136 57.69 18.24 -29.14
N ASP A 137 56.97 18.39 -30.25
CA ASP A 137 57.43 19.29 -31.31
C ASP A 137 56.27 20.17 -31.79
N ARG A 138 56.56 21.47 -31.89
CA ARG A 138 55.60 22.53 -32.18
C ARG A 138 55.97 23.17 -33.51
N VAL A 139 55.42 22.65 -34.61
CA VAL A 139 55.38 23.39 -35.88
C VAL A 139 53.96 23.90 -36.09
N ALA A 140 53.82 25.22 -36.04
CA ALA A 140 52.54 25.90 -36.16
C ALA A 140 52.22 26.27 -37.61
N ASN A 141 50.91 26.45 -37.86
CA ASN A 141 50.32 27.18 -38.98
C ASN A 141 50.40 26.45 -40.34
N ASP A 142 49.26 26.06 -40.93
CA ASP A 142 48.38 27.06 -41.52
C ASP A 142 46.87 26.84 -41.35
N GLN A 143 46.11 27.93 -41.51
CA GLN A 143 44.68 28.00 -41.20
C GLN A 143 43.82 27.83 -42.44
N VAL A 144 42.90 26.87 -42.43
CA VAL A 144 41.61 27.00 -43.14
C VAL A 144 40.50 26.66 -42.14
N GLY A 145 39.68 27.65 -41.82
CA GLY A 145 38.61 27.51 -40.85
C GLY A 145 37.48 26.62 -41.35
N GLY A 146 37.31 25.46 -40.72
CA GLY A 146 36.03 24.78 -40.62
C GLY A 146 35.51 24.98 -39.21
N ALA A 147 34.40 25.71 -39.04
CA ALA A 147 33.75 25.82 -37.73
C ALA A 147 33.45 24.41 -37.19
N ALA A 148 33.56 24.22 -35.88
CA ALA A 148 33.16 22.97 -35.23
C ALA A 148 31.66 22.77 -35.46
N ALA A 149 31.31 22.06 -36.53
CA ALA A 149 29.94 21.87 -36.95
C ALA A 149 29.22 21.06 -35.88
N ALA A 150 28.17 21.65 -35.30
CA ALA A 150 27.24 20.91 -34.47
C ALA A 150 26.73 19.73 -35.30
N ILE A 151 26.93 18.51 -34.79
CA ILE A 151 26.52 17.28 -35.49
C ILE A 151 25.02 17.41 -35.80
N PRO A 152 24.60 17.34 -37.07
CA PRO A 152 23.21 17.59 -37.42
C PRO A 152 22.27 16.64 -36.66
N VAL A 153 21.18 17.17 -36.11
CA VAL A 153 20.29 16.37 -35.25
C VAL A 153 19.13 15.81 -36.08
N ASN A 154 18.60 16.58 -37.04
CA ASN A 154 17.43 16.20 -37.82
C ASN A 154 17.80 15.68 -39.21
N GLY A 155 16.90 14.89 -39.81
CA GLY A 155 17.13 14.31 -41.14
C GLY A 155 17.22 15.36 -42.27
N SER A 156 16.51 16.49 -42.14
CA SER A 156 16.63 17.67 -43.02
C SER A 156 18.07 18.16 -43.09
N ASP A 157 18.66 18.38 -41.93
CA ASP A 157 19.97 19.01 -41.73
C ASP A 157 21.08 18.12 -42.31
N TRP A 158 20.92 16.79 -42.21
CA TRP A 158 21.81 15.82 -42.87
C TRP A 158 21.65 15.78 -44.39
N VAL A 159 20.44 15.95 -44.92
CA VAL A 159 20.20 16.02 -46.37
C VAL A 159 20.77 17.32 -46.95
N GLU A 160 20.59 18.45 -46.26
CA GLU A 160 21.18 19.74 -46.64
C GLU A 160 22.71 19.69 -46.61
N LEU A 161 23.32 19.13 -45.56
CA LEU A 161 24.77 18.96 -45.46
C LEU A 161 25.31 18.04 -46.57
N LEU A 162 24.63 16.92 -46.87
CA LEU A 162 25.01 16.01 -47.95
C LEU A 162 24.94 16.70 -49.33
N LEU A 163 23.86 17.43 -49.60
CA LEU A 163 23.69 18.17 -50.85
C LEU A 163 24.72 19.31 -50.99
N GLN A 164 25.02 20.02 -49.91
CA GLN A 164 26.03 21.07 -49.88
C GLN A 164 27.44 20.51 -50.10
N GLU A 165 27.80 19.38 -49.48
CA GLU A 165 29.09 18.71 -49.71
C GLU A 165 29.22 18.20 -51.16
N MET A 166 28.16 17.64 -51.74
CA MET A 166 28.16 17.22 -53.14
C MET A 166 28.19 18.39 -54.13
N GLN A 167 27.53 19.51 -53.82
CA GLN A 167 27.53 20.71 -54.66
C GLN A 167 28.89 21.42 -54.71
N ASN A 168 29.69 21.30 -53.63
CA ASN A 168 31.05 21.85 -53.54
C ASN A 168 32.14 20.90 -54.06
N ALA A 169 31.78 19.75 -54.63
CA ALA A 169 32.73 18.78 -55.15
C ALA A 169 33.34 19.20 -56.49
N SER A 170 34.64 18.98 -56.66
CA SER A 170 35.37 19.37 -57.89
C SER A 170 35.15 18.41 -59.07
N ASN A 171 34.79 17.16 -58.78
CA ASN A 171 34.48 16.13 -59.77
C ASN A 171 33.60 15.03 -59.15
N MET A 172 33.18 14.06 -59.96
CA MET A 172 32.26 12.99 -59.53
C MET A 172 32.85 12.04 -58.46
N ASP A 173 34.18 11.90 -58.40
CA ASP A 173 34.85 11.02 -57.43
C ASP A 173 35.08 11.74 -56.09
N ASP A 174 35.40 13.04 -56.10
CA ASP A 174 35.36 13.91 -54.92
C ASP A 174 33.93 13.93 -54.31
N ALA A 175 32.89 14.04 -55.14
CA ALA A 175 31.50 13.97 -54.70
C ALA A 175 31.18 12.62 -54.03
N ARG A 176 31.69 11.50 -54.57
CA ARG A 176 31.53 10.16 -53.98
C ARG A 176 32.23 10.04 -52.62
N VAL A 177 33.46 10.53 -52.49
CA VAL A 177 34.24 10.49 -51.23
C VAL A 177 33.63 11.39 -50.15
N ARG A 178 33.08 12.55 -50.53
CA ARG A 178 32.35 13.43 -49.61
C ARG A 178 31.03 12.81 -49.16
N ALA A 179 30.26 12.23 -50.09
CA ALA A 179 29.02 11.55 -49.77
C ALA A 179 29.24 10.34 -48.84
N SER A 180 30.28 9.52 -49.06
CA SER A 180 30.59 8.40 -48.17
C SER A 180 30.96 8.90 -46.77
N ARG A 181 31.81 9.92 -46.65
CA ARG A 181 32.18 10.53 -45.36
C ARG A 181 30.96 11.09 -44.61
N ALA A 182 30.05 11.77 -45.31
CA ALA A 182 28.83 12.31 -44.72
C ALA A 182 27.89 11.20 -44.21
N LEU A 183 27.74 10.11 -44.97
CA LEU A 183 26.93 8.95 -44.56
C LEU A 183 27.57 8.15 -43.41
N GLU A 184 28.90 7.99 -43.39
CA GLU A 184 29.61 7.41 -42.24
C GLU A 184 29.47 8.27 -40.97
N ALA A 185 29.45 9.60 -41.11
CA ALA A 185 29.22 10.50 -40.00
C ALA A 185 27.76 10.42 -39.49
N LEU A 186 26.78 10.31 -40.39
CA LEU A 186 25.38 10.03 -40.07
C LEU A 186 25.26 8.71 -39.31
N GLU A 187 25.87 7.63 -39.80
CA GLU A 187 25.83 6.31 -39.14
C GLU A 187 26.38 6.39 -37.72
N LYS A 188 27.57 6.99 -37.53
CA LYS A 188 28.18 7.19 -36.21
C LYS A 188 27.29 8.03 -35.29
N ALA A 189 26.65 9.08 -35.80
CA ALA A 189 25.71 9.91 -35.05
C ALA A 189 24.43 9.14 -34.65
N ILE A 190 23.90 8.31 -35.55
CA ILE A 190 22.75 7.43 -35.27
C ILE A 190 23.12 6.41 -34.19
N VAL A 191 24.21 5.65 -34.37
CA VAL A 191 24.67 4.61 -33.43
C VAL A 191 24.97 5.19 -32.04
N SER A 192 25.64 6.34 -31.97
CA SER A 192 25.89 7.03 -30.70
C SER A 192 24.60 7.44 -30.00
N ARG A 193 23.66 8.04 -30.74
CA ARG A 193 22.35 8.48 -30.22
C ARG A 193 21.48 7.30 -29.78
N THR A 194 21.41 6.21 -30.54
CA THR A 194 20.63 5.02 -30.18
C THR A 194 21.25 4.30 -28.99
N GLY A 195 22.59 4.21 -28.91
CA GLY A 195 23.30 3.69 -27.73
C GLY A 195 23.00 4.49 -26.47
N SER A 196 23.16 5.82 -26.52
CA SER A 196 22.85 6.70 -25.38
C SER A 196 21.38 6.63 -24.95
N MET A 197 20.44 6.59 -25.91
CA MET A 197 19.01 6.43 -25.62
C MET A 197 18.72 5.08 -24.96
N ALA A 198 19.30 3.98 -25.47
CA ALA A 198 19.13 2.65 -24.90
C ALA A 198 19.71 2.55 -23.49
N GLU A 199 20.89 3.14 -23.23
CA GLU A 199 21.46 3.24 -21.89
C GLU A 199 20.57 4.02 -20.92
N ASN A 200 20.00 5.16 -21.36
CA ASN A 200 19.16 5.99 -20.51
C ASN A 200 17.85 5.27 -20.16
N LEU A 201 17.20 4.64 -21.15
CA LEU A 201 16.02 3.79 -20.93
C LEU A 201 16.33 2.60 -20.03
N GLN A 202 17.50 1.98 -20.15
CA GLN A 202 17.92 0.88 -19.29
C GLN A 202 18.14 1.33 -17.84
N LYS A 203 18.78 2.51 -17.63
CA LYS A 203 18.96 3.11 -16.30
C LYS A 203 17.59 3.42 -15.66
N GLU A 204 16.67 4.03 -16.41
CA GLU A 204 15.31 4.30 -15.96
C GLU A 204 14.55 3.00 -15.61
N ASN A 205 14.63 1.96 -16.45
CA ASN A 205 13.97 0.68 -16.20
C ASN A 205 14.48 0.01 -14.92
N VAL A 206 15.78 0.08 -14.64
CA VAL A 206 16.36 -0.43 -13.37
C VAL A 206 15.83 0.35 -12.17
N VAL A 207 15.77 1.69 -12.23
CA VAL A 207 15.24 2.52 -11.13
C VAL A 207 13.75 2.24 -10.89
N LEU A 208 12.93 2.15 -11.95
CA LEU A 208 11.51 1.81 -11.84
C LEU A 208 11.29 0.42 -11.23
N ARG A 209 12.08 -0.59 -11.62
CA ARG A 209 12.04 -1.93 -11.00
C ARG A 209 12.38 -1.89 -9.52
N GLN A 210 13.43 -1.16 -9.14
CA GLN A 210 13.83 -1.01 -7.74
C GLN A 210 12.73 -0.32 -6.91
N GLN A 211 12.06 0.70 -7.46
CA GLN A 211 10.94 1.37 -6.82
C GLN A 211 9.75 0.43 -6.62
N VAL A 212 9.36 -0.33 -7.65
CA VAL A 212 8.28 -1.35 -7.56
C VAL A 212 8.62 -2.41 -6.51
N GLU A 213 9.87 -2.87 -6.46
CA GLU A 213 10.30 -3.84 -5.46
C GLU A 213 10.31 -3.25 -4.04
N GLY A 214 10.72 -1.99 -3.87
CA GLY A 214 10.62 -1.24 -2.61
C GLY A 214 9.18 -1.16 -2.10
N LEU A 215 8.26 -0.66 -2.94
CA LEU A 215 6.83 -0.59 -2.63
C LEU A 215 6.21 -1.95 -2.32
N SER A 216 6.67 -3.02 -2.97
CA SER A 216 6.25 -4.40 -2.68
C SER A 216 6.70 -4.88 -1.29
N ARG A 217 7.95 -4.59 -0.90
CA ARG A 217 8.46 -4.87 0.45
C ARG A 217 7.67 -4.11 1.50
N ASP A 218 7.43 -2.81 1.30
CA ASP A 218 6.66 -1.97 2.22
C ASP A 218 5.21 -2.42 2.34
N ASN A 219 4.57 -2.80 1.23
CA ASN A 219 3.24 -3.40 1.24
C ASN A 219 3.19 -4.69 2.07
N SER A 220 4.25 -5.52 2.02
CA SER A 220 4.38 -6.71 2.87
C SER A 220 4.51 -6.36 4.36
N ILE A 221 5.24 -5.30 4.70
CA ILE A 221 5.42 -4.82 6.09
C ILE A 221 4.08 -4.30 6.61
N LEU A 222 3.38 -3.48 5.83
CA LEU A 222 2.06 -2.94 6.17
C LEU A 222 1.02 -4.06 6.37
N LYS A 223 0.98 -5.07 5.49
CA LYS A 223 0.12 -6.25 5.66
C LYS A 223 0.39 -6.99 6.97
N ARG A 224 1.67 -7.19 7.34
CA ARG A 224 2.03 -7.80 8.64
C ARG A 224 1.63 -6.92 9.82
N ALA A 225 1.84 -5.61 9.74
CA ALA A 225 1.45 -4.66 10.79
C ALA A 225 -0.08 -4.64 11.01
N VAL A 226 -0.87 -4.64 9.93
CA VAL A 226 -2.34 -4.72 10.00
C VAL A 226 -2.81 -6.04 10.60
N ALA A 227 -2.20 -7.17 10.24
CA ALA A 227 -2.53 -8.47 10.84
C ALA A 227 -2.29 -8.49 12.37
N ILE A 228 -1.12 -7.99 12.82
CA ILE A 228 -0.78 -7.87 14.25
C ILE A 228 -1.76 -6.91 14.96
N GLN A 229 -2.13 -5.79 14.32
CA GLN A 229 -3.07 -4.84 14.91
C GLN A 229 -4.48 -5.42 15.04
N HIS A 230 -4.93 -6.20 14.05
CA HIS A 230 -6.21 -6.91 14.10
C HIS A 230 -6.24 -7.98 15.20
N GLU A 231 -5.16 -8.76 15.35
CA GLU A 231 -5.01 -9.76 16.42
C GLU A 231 -5.08 -9.09 17.81
N ARG A 232 -4.34 -8.01 18.02
CA ARG A 232 -4.37 -7.22 19.27
C ARG A 232 -5.74 -6.62 19.57
N GLN A 233 -6.46 -6.16 18.55
CA GLN A 233 -7.83 -5.66 18.71
C GLN A 233 -8.78 -6.79 19.13
N LYS A 234 -8.69 -7.94 18.47
CA LYS A 234 -9.47 -9.14 18.82
C LYS A 234 -9.26 -9.58 20.26
N GLU A 235 -8.00 -9.68 20.72
CA GLU A 235 -7.70 -9.98 22.13
C GLU A 235 -8.27 -8.93 23.09
N HIS A 236 -8.26 -7.65 22.71
CA HIS A 236 -8.81 -6.57 23.54
C HIS A 236 -10.33 -6.70 23.68
N ASP A 237 -11.02 -7.06 22.60
CA ASP A 237 -12.47 -7.27 22.59
C ASP A 237 -12.85 -8.56 23.36
N GLU A 238 -12.05 -9.62 23.25
CA GLU A 238 -12.16 -10.84 24.07
C GLU A 238 -11.99 -10.54 25.56
N ARG A 239 -10.93 -9.80 25.95
CA ARG A 239 -10.73 -9.33 27.33
C ARG A 239 -11.85 -8.40 27.81
N GLY A 240 -12.45 -7.62 26.91
CA GLY A 240 -13.64 -6.80 27.19
C GLY A 240 -14.87 -7.64 27.56
N ASN A 241 -15.10 -8.73 26.81
CA ASN A 241 -16.18 -9.68 27.07
C ASN A 241 -15.97 -10.44 28.40
N GLU A 242 -14.74 -10.92 28.67
CA GLU A 242 -14.38 -11.55 29.94
C GLU A 242 -14.62 -10.61 31.14
N LEU A 243 -14.18 -9.36 31.03
CA LEU A 243 -14.38 -8.34 32.06
C LEU A 243 -15.85 -8.04 32.32
N GLN A 244 -16.70 -8.07 31.28
CA GLN A 244 -18.14 -7.91 31.41
C GLN A 244 -18.79 -9.13 32.09
N ASN A 245 -18.36 -10.35 31.75
CA ASN A 245 -18.81 -11.58 32.42
C ASN A 245 -18.43 -11.58 33.92
N LEU A 246 -17.21 -11.17 34.25
CA LEU A 246 -16.74 -11.05 35.64
C LEU A 246 -17.53 -10.00 36.42
N LYS A 247 -17.89 -8.85 35.82
CA LYS A 247 -18.79 -7.86 36.45
C LYS A 247 -20.17 -8.46 36.77
N GLN A 248 -20.73 -9.23 35.85
CA GLN A 248 -22.01 -9.90 36.07
C GLN A 248 -21.92 -10.91 37.23
N LEU A 249 -20.88 -11.75 37.25
CA LEU A 249 -20.66 -12.71 38.33
C LEU A 249 -20.44 -12.03 39.70
N LEU A 250 -19.69 -10.93 39.74
CA LEU A 250 -19.51 -10.12 40.96
C LEU A 250 -20.83 -9.53 41.46
N SER A 251 -21.68 -9.02 40.57
CA SER A 251 -23.02 -8.53 40.97
C SER A 251 -23.93 -9.64 41.50
N GLN A 252 -23.85 -10.85 40.95
CA GLN A 252 -24.58 -12.01 41.46
C GLN A 252 -24.12 -12.40 42.88
N TYR A 253 -22.80 -12.48 43.12
CA TYR A 253 -22.28 -12.75 44.47
C TYR A 253 -22.61 -11.63 45.47
N GLN A 254 -22.60 -10.37 45.04
CA GLN A 254 -22.98 -9.24 45.89
C GLN A 254 -24.45 -9.31 46.32
N GLU A 255 -25.37 -9.71 45.43
CA GLU A 255 -26.79 -9.87 45.75
C GLU A 255 -27.04 -11.11 46.63
N GLN A 256 -26.32 -12.21 46.39
CA GLN A 256 -26.34 -13.39 47.28
C GLN A 256 -25.88 -13.02 48.70
N LEU A 257 -24.80 -12.26 48.84
CA LEU A 257 -24.29 -11.81 50.13
C LEU A 257 -25.31 -10.90 50.85
N ARG A 258 -25.91 -9.95 50.11
CA ARG A 258 -27.00 -9.09 50.62
C ARG A 258 -28.19 -9.91 51.11
N THR A 259 -28.61 -10.92 50.35
CA THR A 259 -29.72 -11.82 50.71
C THR A 259 -29.40 -12.60 51.99
N LEU A 260 -28.19 -13.18 52.10
CA LEU A 260 -27.76 -13.90 53.29
C LEU A 260 -27.66 -13.00 54.52
N GLN A 261 -27.19 -11.75 54.36
CA GLN A 261 -27.15 -10.76 55.45
C GLN A 261 -28.56 -10.44 55.97
N VAL A 262 -29.53 -10.20 55.08
CA VAL A 262 -30.93 -9.94 55.46
C VAL A 262 -31.54 -11.16 56.16
N ASN A 263 -31.33 -12.36 55.64
CA ASN A 263 -31.82 -13.60 56.26
C ASN A 263 -31.22 -13.82 57.66
N ASN A 264 -29.91 -13.59 57.83
CA ASN A 264 -29.24 -13.76 59.11
C ASN A 264 -29.71 -12.72 60.15
N TYR A 265 -29.95 -11.48 59.72
CA TYR A 265 -30.57 -10.44 60.55
C TYR A 265 -31.99 -10.83 60.99
N ALA A 266 -32.84 -11.28 60.05
CA ALA A 266 -34.20 -11.71 60.35
C ALA A 266 -34.23 -12.89 61.34
N LEU A 267 -33.37 -13.90 61.14
CA LEU A 267 -33.21 -15.02 62.08
C LEU A 267 -32.74 -14.54 63.47
N THR A 268 -31.78 -13.62 63.53
CA THR A 268 -31.29 -13.05 64.80
C THR A 268 -32.40 -12.29 65.54
N LEU A 269 -33.22 -11.52 64.82
CA LEU A 269 -34.35 -10.80 65.37
C LEU A 269 -35.43 -11.76 65.90
N HIS A 270 -35.77 -12.80 65.13
CA HIS A 270 -36.73 -13.83 65.54
C HIS A 270 -36.24 -14.63 66.75
N LEU A 271 -34.96 -15.00 66.81
CA LEU A 271 -34.37 -15.69 67.97
C LEU A 271 -34.44 -14.83 69.23
N ARG A 272 -34.12 -13.54 69.12
CA ARG A 272 -34.24 -12.59 70.23
C ARG A 272 -35.69 -12.45 70.68
N GLN A 273 -36.62 -12.29 69.76
CA GLN A 273 -38.05 -12.21 70.09
C GLN A 273 -38.56 -13.49 70.76
N ALA A 274 -38.12 -14.67 70.31
CA ALA A 274 -38.43 -15.93 70.96
C ALA A 274 -37.92 -15.95 72.41
N GLN A 275 -36.67 -15.58 72.64
CA GLN A 275 -36.06 -15.51 73.98
C GLN A 275 -36.76 -14.51 74.91
N GLU A 276 -37.11 -13.32 74.42
CA GLU A 276 -37.83 -12.29 75.17
C GLU A 276 -39.31 -12.70 75.43
N SER A 277 -39.94 -13.43 74.51
CA SER A 277 -41.30 -13.98 74.68
C SER A 277 -41.36 -15.24 75.56
N THR A 278 -40.24 -15.94 75.76
CA THR A 278 -40.11 -16.98 76.79
C THR A 278 -39.95 -16.39 78.20
N SER A 279 -40.78 -15.39 78.54
CA SER A 279 -41.11 -15.09 79.92
C SER A 279 -41.98 -16.23 80.46
N ILE A 280 -41.36 -17.35 80.85
CA ILE A 280 -41.98 -18.40 81.66
C ILE A 280 -41.67 -18.09 83.13
N PRO A 281 -42.63 -17.63 83.94
CA PRO A 281 -42.46 -17.57 85.39
C PRO A 281 -42.53 -19.00 85.95
N GLY A 282 -41.41 -19.73 85.95
CA GLY A 282 -41.38 -21.07 86.53
C GLY A 282 -40.17 -21.92 86.18
N ARG A 283 -39.33 -22.16 87.19
CA ARG A 283 -38.56 -23.39 87.44
C ARG A 283 -38.31 -24.31 86.24
N PHE A 284 -37.10 -24.24 85.70
CA PHE A 284 -36.43 -25.48 85.31
C PHE A 284 -36.11 -26.27 86.58
N HIS A 285 -36.48 -27.55 86.61
CA HIS A 285 -36.06 -28.46 87.67
C HIS A 285 -34.62 -28.90 87.38
N PRO A 286 -33.66 -28.72 88.30
CA PRO A 286 -32.44 -29.51 88.27
C PRO A 286 -32.79 -30.96 88.62
N ASP A 287 -31.90 -31.88 88.24
CA ASP A 287 -31.94 -33.31 88.52
C ASP A 287 -33.03 -34.11 87.76
N VAL A 288 -32.72 -34.40 86.49
CA VAL A 288 -33.01 -35.73 85.91
C VAL A 288 -31.68 -36.29 85.43
N PHE A 289 -31.30 -37.45 85.99
CA PHE A 289 -30.07 -38.20 85.67
C PHE A 289 -30.25 -39.05 84.41
#